data_AF-A0AAV7ATA4-F1
#
_entry.id   AF-A0AAV7ATA4-F1
#
_cell.length_a   1.000
_cell.length_b   1.000
_cell.length_c   1.000
_cell.angle_alpha   90.00
_cell.angle_beta   90.00
_cell.angle_gamma   90.00
#
_symmetry.space_group_name_H-M   'P 1'
#
loop_
_entity.id
_entity.type
_entity.pdbx_description
1 polymer ?
#
loop_
_entity_poly.entity_id
_entity_poly.type
_entity_poly.pdbx_seq_one_letter_code
_entity_poly.pdbx_strand_id
1 'polypeptide(L)'
;MLVEWEQVKQRILHTLLASGEDDLGFSQETETSYISDHGAPGRSSLDNVEMAYARQIFIYNEKVVSGNLKPNLVELCTAVAERLDDKECSDVWAMVKQMTDVLLVPASDR
;
A
#
# COMPACT_ATOMS: atom_id res chain seq x y z
N MET A 1 -10.06 41.71 15.88
CA MET A 1 -9.48 40.35 15.98
C MET A 1 -9.23 39.70 14.62
N LEU A 2 -10.16 39.73 13.64
CA LEU A 2 -9.91 39.18 12.29
C LEU A 2 -8.80 39.91 11.51
N VAL A 3 -8.70 41.23 11.65
CA VAL A 3 -7.71 42.06 10.95
C VAL A 3 -6.28 41.80 11.45
N GLU A 4 -6.11 41.60 12.76
CA GLU A 4 -4.82 41.24 13.37
C GLU A 4 -4.31 39.89 12.84
N TRP A 5 -5.21 38.91 12.72
CA TRP A 5 -4.87 37.60 12.19
C TRP A 5 -4.46 37.65 10.72
N GLU A 6 -5.17 38.42 9.90
CA GLU A 6 -4.80 38.58 8.48
C GLU A 6 -3.45 39.28 8.34
N GLN A 7 -3.15 40.29 9.18
CA GLN A 7 -1.83 40.94 9.18
C GLN A 7 -0.71 39.98 9.60
N VAL A 8 -0.94 39.13 10.59
CA VAL A 8 0.04 38.11 11.02
C VAL A 8 0.28 37.07 9.92
N LYS A 9 -0.78 36.61 9.25
CA LYS A 9 -0.69 35.69 8.12
C LYS A 9 0.11 36.28 6.96
N GLN A 10 -0.17 37.53 6.59
CA GLN A 10 0.58 38.23 5.54
C GLN A 10 2.05 38.41 5.94
N ARG A 11 2.33 38.74 7.21
CA ARG A 11 3.70 38.86 7.72
C ARG A 11 4.47 37.54 7.61
N ILE A 12 3.88 36.42 8.02
CA ILE A 12 4.52 35.09 7.94
C ILE A 12 4.80 34.72 6.47
N LEU A 13 3.83 34.91 5.57
CA LEU A 13 4.00 34.65 4.14
C LEU A 13 5.13 35.50 3.55
N HIS A 14 5.18 36.79 3.89
CA HIS A 14 6.20 37.69 3.39
C HIS A 14 7.60 37.33 3.91
N THR A 15 7.72 36.87 5.16
CA THR A 15 8.98 36.37 5.70
C THR A 15 9.43 35.10 4.96
N LEU A 16 8.53 34.14 4.73
CA LEU A 16 8.87 32.90 4.00
C LEU A 16 9.21 33.13 2.53
N LEU A 17 8.56 34.08 1.87
CA LEU A 17 8.86 34.47 0.49
C LEU A 17 10.13 35.32 0.38
N ALA A 18 10.45 36.11 1.41
CA ALA A 18 11.68 36.91 1.47
C ALA A 18 12.91 36.09 1.93
N SER A 19 12.73 34.89 2.50
CA SER A 19 13.81 33.94 2.81
C SER A 19 14.47 33.30 1.58
N GLY A 20 14.37 33.94 0.40
CA GLY A 20 15.07 33.52 -0.82
C GLY A 20 16.52 34.00 -0.91
N GLU A 21 17.04 34.78 0.04
CA GLU A 21 18.41 35.35 -0.04
C GLU A 21 19.29 35.13 1.19
N ASP A 22 18.77 34.57 2.29
CA ASP A 22 19.61 34.08 3.39
C ASP A 22 19.58 32.56 3.38
N ASP A 23 20.69 31.99 2.92
CA ASP A 23 21.07 30.58 3.03
C ASP A 23 21.11 30.19 4.51
N LEU A 24 19.93 29.94 5.08
CA LEU A 24 19.83 29.21 6.34
C LEU A 24 20.35 27.81 6.01
N GLY A 25 21.63 27.59 6.33
CA GLY A 25 22.37 26.34 6.19
C GLY A 25 21.74 25.19 6.98
N PHE A 26 20.53 24.80 6.58
CA PHE A 26 20.01 23.48 6.81
C PHE A 26 20.78 22.59 5.85
N SER A 27 21.83 21.95 6.36
CA SER A 27 22.28 20.72 5.73
C SER A 27 21.07 19.80 5.80
N GLN A 28 20.32 19.71 4.71
CA GLN A 28 19.34 18.65 4.52
C GLN A 28 20.18 17.38 4.51
N GLU A 29 20.37 16.78 5.69
CA GLU A 29 20.82 15.40 5.77
C GLU A 29 19.83 14.65 4.91
N THR A 30 20.32 14.25 3.73
CA THR A 30 19.54 13.53 2.76
C THR A 30 19.31 12.18 3.39
N GLU A 31 18.24 12.06 4.20
CA GLU A 31 17.76 10.77 4.64
C GLU A 31 17.60 9.95 3.37
N THR A 32 18.35 8.85 3.29
CA THR A 32 18.22 7.89 2.21
C THR A 32 16.81 7.37 2.25
N SER A 33 15.95 7.94 1.41
CA SER A 33 14.59 7.47 1.23
C SER A 33 14.69 6.07 0.65
N TYR A 34 14.30 5.06 1.44
CA TYR A 34 14.17 3.67 1.00
C TYR A 34 12.94 3.47 0.09
N ILE A 35 12.37 4.56 -0.45
CA ILE A 35 11.36 4.49 -1.50
C ILE A 35 12.08 4.08 -2.78
N SER A 36 12.18 2.75 -2.92
CA SER A 36 12.44 1.96 -4.12
C SER A 36 13.16 2.71 -5.23
N ASP A 37 14.41 2.33 -5.49
CA ASP A 37 15.09 2.63 -6.75
C ASP A 37 14.09 2.39 -7.90
N HIS A 38 13.71 3.48 -8.58
CA HIS A 38 12.68 3.42 -9.60
C HIS A 38 13.32 2.73 -10.79
N GLY A 39 13.07 1.42 -10.90
CA GLY A 39 13.44 0.65 -12.08
C GLY A 39 12.97 1.37 -13.34
N ALA A 40 13.68 1.11 -14.46
CA ALA A 40 13.47 1.81 -15.72
C ALA A 40 11.97 1.99 -16.05
N PRO A 41 11.53 3.19 -16.46
CA PRO A 41 10.12 3.51 -16.63
C PRO A 41 9.44 2.49 -17.53
N GLY A 42 8.35 1.89 -17.03
CA GLY A 42 7.57 0.86 -17.73
C GLY A 42 7.88 -0.59 -17.34
N ARG A 43 8.86 -0.84 -16.46
CA ARG A 43 9.06 -2.15 -15.82
C ARG A 43 8.53 -2.09 -14.40
N SER A 44 7.70 -3.08 -14.03
CA SER A 44 7.26 -3.24 -12.65
C SER A 44 8.48 -3.55 -11.77
N SER A 45 8.60 -2.90 -10.61
CA SER A 45 9.62 -3.25 -9.60
C SER A 45 9.31 -4.56 -8.87
N LEU A 46 8.18 -5.20 -9.20
CA LEU A 46 7.76 -6.45 -8.60
C LEU A 46 8.57 -7.62 -9.16
N ASP A 47 8.95 -8.53 -8.28
CA ASP A 47 9.54 -9.81 -8.68
C ASP A 47 8.49 -10.72 -9.36
N ASN A 48 8.94 -11.88 -9.86
CA ASN A 48 8.06 -12.81 -10.58
C ASN A 48 6.94 -13.38 -9.71
N VAL A 49 7.19 -13.57 -8.41
CA VAL A 49 6.27 -14.13 -7.42
C VAL A 49 5.22 -13.08 -7.04
N GLU A 50 5.66 -11.89 -6.67
CA GLU A 50 4.85 -10.71 -6.40
C GLU A 50 3.95 -10.40 -7.58
N MET A 51 4.49 -10.44 -8.81
CA MET A 51 3.70 -10.21 -10.01
C MET A 51 2.67 -11.33 -10.23
N ALA A 52 2.94 -12.58 -9.82
CA ALA A 52 1.98 -13.66 -9.88
C ALA A 52 0.79 -13.45 -8.93
N TYR A 53 1.05 -13.01 -7.69
CA TYR A 53 0.00 -12.68 -6.74
C TYR A 53 -0.76 -11.40 -7.11
N ALA A 54 -0.06 -10.35 -7.54
CA ALA A 54 -0.67 -9.09 -7.96
C ALA A 54 -1.64 -9.29 -9.13
N ARG A 55 -1.34 -10.21 -10.06
CA ARG A 55 -2.29 -10.61 -11.11
C ARG A 55 -3.59 -11.21 -10.55
N GLN A 56 -3.52 -12.04 -9.51
CA GLN A 56 -4.72 -12.61 -8.89
C GLN A 56 -5.57 -11.55 -8.20
N ILE A 57 -4.93 -10.60 -7.51
CA ILE A 57 -5.61 -9.47 -6.88
C ILE A 57 -6.30 -8.60 -7.93
N PHE A 58 -5.63 -8.34 -9.05
CA PHE A 58 -6.23 -7.61 -10.16
C PHE A 58 -7.49 -8.31 -10.69
N ILE A 59 -7.41 -9.62 -10.97
CA ILE A 59 -8.56 -10.42 -11.45
C ILE A 59 -9.70 -10.42 -10.42
N TYR A 60 -9.37 -10.56 -9.14
CA TYR A 60 -10.36 -10.51 -8.06
C TYR A 60 -11.07 -9.15 -8.06
N ASN A 61 -10.31 -8.05 -8.12
CA ASN A 61 -10.86 -6.70 -8.12
C ASN A 61 -11.75 -6.45 -9.35
N GLU A 62 -11.31 -6.88 -10.54
CA GLU A 62 -12.10 -6.76 -11.77
C GLU A 62 -13.45 -7.47 -11.64
N LYS A 63 -13.46 -8.69 -11.09
CA LYS A 63 -14.70 -9.47 -10.86
C LYS A 63 -15.62 -8.81 -9.85
N VAL A 64 -15.06 -8.28 -8.76
CA VAL A 64 -15.83 -7.56 -7.73
C VAL A 64 -16.45 -6.27 -8.30
N VAL A 65 -15.67 -5.48 -9.06
CA VAL A 65 -16.15 -4.25 -9.69
C VAL A 65 -17.20 -4.53 -10.77
N SER A 66 -17.06 -5.64 -11.50
CA SER A 66 -18.02 -6.07 -12.52
C SER A 66 -19.36 -6.54 -11.94
N GLY A 67 -19.54 -6.54 -10.62
CA GLY A 67 -20.78 -6.95 -9.96
C GLY A 67 -21.03 -8.47 -9.96
N ASN A 68 -20.01 -9.27 -10.30
CA ASN A 68 -20.11 -10.72 -10.23
C ASN A 68 -19.96 -11.22 -8.78
N LEU A 69 -20.36 -12.48 -8.53
CA LEU A 69 -20.17 -13.15 -7.25
C LEU A 69 -18.71 -13.03 -6.81
N LYS A 70 -18.48 -12.58 -5.57
CA LYS A 70 -17.16 -12.35 -5.00
C LYS A 70 -16.33 -13.65 -5.07
N PRO A 71 -15.32 -13.74 -5.94
CA PRO A 71 -14.51 -14.94 -6.06
C PRO A 71 -13.72 -15.19 -4.77
N ASN A 72 -13.42 -16.45 -4.45
CA ASN A 72 -12.64 -16.75 -3.26
C ASN A 72 -11.16 -16.37 -3.49
N LEU A 73 -10.69 -15.33 -2.79
CA LEU A 73 -9.31 -14.87 -2.90
C LEU A 73 -8.30 -15.92 -2.43
N VAL A 74 -8.66 -16.69 -1.40
CA VAL A 74 -7.79 -17.74 -0.85
C VAL A 74 -7.54 -18.82 -1.90
N GLU A 75 -8.57 -19.22 -2.66
CA GLU A 75 -8.43 -20.20 -3.74
C GLU A 75 -7.51 -19.68 -4.86
N LEU A 76 -7.70 -18.42 -5.27
CA LEU A 76 -6.86 -17.81 -6.31
C LEU A 76 -5.39 -17.75 -5.90
N CYS A 77 -5.11 -17.39 -4.66
CA CYS A 77 -3.74 -17.32 -4.15
C CYS A 77 -3.14 -18.71 -3.90
N THR A 78 -3.93 -19.69 -3.43
CA THR A 78 -3.48 -21.08 -3.26
C THR A 78 -3.03 -21.67 -4.60
N ALA A 79 -3.80 -21.43 -5.66
CA ALA A 79 -3.46 -21.88 -7.02
C ALA A 79 -2.16 -21.24 -7.56
N VAL A 80 -1.76 -20.07 -7.07
CA VAL A 80 -0.46 -19.47 -7.41
C VAL A 80 0.66 -20.15 -6.62
N ALA A 81 0.48 -20.36 -5.32
CA ALA A 81 1.47 -21.04 -4.48
C ALA A 81 1.80 -22.45 -5.01
N GLU A 82 0.77 -23.22 -5.41
CA GLU A 82 0.95 -24.55 -6.02
C GLU A 82 1.75 -24.50 -7.33
N ARG A 83 1.59 -23.45 -8.14
CA ARG A 83 2.34 -23.26 -9.39
C ARG A 83 3.78 -22.84 -9.17
N LEU A 84 4.06 -22.18 -8.05
CA LEU A 84 5.41 -21.76 -7.67
C LEU A 84 6.22 -22.91 -7.06
N ASP A 85 5.57 -24.04 -6.73
CA ASP A 85 6.18 -25.21 -6.07
C ASP A 85 6.92 -24.85 -4.78
N ASP A 86 6.42 -23.82 -4.09
CA ASP A 86 6.96 -23.35 -2.82
C ASP A 86 6.12 -23.93 -1.67
N LYS A 87 6.75 -24.82 -0.90
CA LYS A 87 6.12 -25.49 0.24
C LYS A 87 5.75 -24.53 1.36
N GLU A 88 6.58 -23.55 1.66
CA GLU A 88 6.32 -22.58 2.73
C GLU A 88 5.11 -21.72 2.38
N CYS A 89 5.06 -21.22 1.13
CA CYS A 89 3.90 -20.49 0.62
C CYS A 89 2.62 -21.33 0.65
N SER A 90 2.71 -22.60 0.23
CA SER A 90 1.56 -23.51 0.17
C SER A 90 1.01 -23.82 1.57
N ASP A 91 1.89 -24.05 2.55
CA ASP A 91 1.51 -24.32 3.93
C ASP A 91 0.84 -23.10 4.58
N VAL A 92 1.29 -21.88 4.28
CA VAL A 92 0.64 -20.63 4.72
C VAL A 92 -0.76 -20.51 4.14
N TRP A 93 -0.94 -20.73 2.83
CA TRP A 93 -2.27 -20.65 2.22
C TRP A 93 -3.22 -21.75 2.70
N ALA A 94 -2.70 -22.96 3.01
CA ALA A 94 -3.47 -24.01 3.64
C ALA A 94 -3.98 -23.61 5.04
N MET A 95 -3.13 -22.97 5.84
CA MET A 95 -3.53 -22.40 7.14
C MET A 95 -4.62 -21.35 6.98
N VAL A 96 -4.42 -20.37 6.08
CA VAL A 96 -5.40 -19.29 5.83
C VAL A 96 -6.74 -19.85 5.40
N LYS A 97 -6.75 -20.85 4.51
CA LYS A 97 -7.97 -21.54 4.07
C LYS A 97 -8.72 -22.15 5.26
N GLN A 98 -8.00 -22.85 6.13
CA GLN A 98 -8.61 -23.47 7.31
C GLN A 98 -9.17 -22.41 8.27
N MET A 99 -8.50 -21.27 8.43
CA MET A 99 -8.97 -20.17 9.27
C MET A 99 -10.23 -19.49 8.70
N THR A 100 -10.33 -19.36 7.38
CA THR A 100 -11.51 -18.77 6.73
C THR A 100 -12.72 -19.69 6.72
N ASP A 101 -12.52 -21.00 6.84
CA ASP A 101 -13.60 -22.00 6.93
C ASP A 101 -14.22 -22.08 8.34
N VAL A 102 -13.63 -21.41 9.33
CA VAL A 102 -14.21 -21.33 10.69
C VAL A 102 -15.43 -20.40 10.66
N LEU A 103 -16.60 -20.96 10.97
CA LEU A 103 -17.82 -20.19 11.13
C LEU A 103 -17.65 -19.15 12.24
N LEU A 104 -17.85 -17.88 11.89
CA LEU A 104 -17.85 -16.80 12.87
C LEU A 104 -19.04 -16.97 13.81
N VAL A 105 -18.77 -17.38 15.04
CA VAL A 105 -19.78 -17.40 16.11
C VAL A 105 -19.88 -15.96 16.66
N PRO A 106 -21.08 -15.38 16.73
CA PRO A 106 -21.26 -14.08 17.39
C PRO A 106 -20.77 -14.17 18.82
N ALA A 107 -19.95 -13.20 19.25
CA ALA A 107 -19.57 -13.10 20.65
C ALA A 107 -20.85 -12.93 21.48
N SER A 108 -21.13 -13.87 22.39
CA SER A 108 -22.21 -13.72 23.35
C SER A 108 -21.74 -12.72 24.40
N ASP A 109 -22.14 -11.45 24.26
CA ASP A 109 -22.04 -10.49 25.36
C ASP A 109 -22.85 -11.06 26.53
N ARG A 110 -22.17 -11.37 27.63
CA ARG A 110 -22.76 -11.73 28.92
C ARG A 110 -22.47 -10.61 29.91
#